data_AF-F7KB51-F1
#
_entry.id   AF-F7KB51-F1
#
_cell.length_a   1.000
_cell.length_b   1.000
_cell.length_c   1.000
_cell.angle_alpha   90.00
_cell.angle_beta   90.00
_cell.angle_gamma   90.00
#
_symmetry.space_group_name_H-M   'P 1'
#
loop_
_entity.id
_entity.type
_entity.pdbx_description
1 polymer ?
#
loop_
_entity_poly.entity_id
_entity_poly.type
_entity_poly.pdbx_seq_one_letter_code
_entity_poly.pdbx_strand_id
1 'polypeptide(L)'
;MSKVYWMVTITGRDQGERFSSMHKSEKIPVILVALGKGTASSEVLDCLGLEESDKIVLFTAVTGDVWKHVKKGMETKLNIDVPGTGISFIVPVSSMGGQKSLRFLLAGQEFEKEEEAVLKDTEYELVIVVSDFGYTNMVMDAAREAGAGGGTVIHAKGTGMEKAEKFLGVSLASEKEITFIVARTEKKKDIMKAVMEKAGMESKAKSIVFSLPVADTAGLRLTGDWEG
;
A
#
# COMPACT_ATOMS: atom_id res chain seq x y z
N MET A 1 10.13 -6.68 -19.37
CA MET A 1 10.81 -6.80 -18.07
C MET A 1 10.08 -5.88 -17.10
N SER A 2 9.43 -6.44 -16.09
CA SER A 2 8.35 -5.75 -15.38
C SER A 2 8.74 -5.41 -13.94
N LYS A 3 9.12 -4.14 -13.74
CA LYS A 3 9.25 -3.53 -12.40
C LYS A 3 7.98 -3.73 -11.59
N VAL A 4 8.14 -3.83 -10.28
CA VAL A 4 7.03 -3.92 -9.32
C VAL A 4 6.60 -2.50 -8.92
N TYR A 5 5.31 -2.27 -8.93
CA TYR A 5 4.70 -1.02 -8.56
C TYR A 5 3.64 -1.22 -7.47
N TRP A 6 3.55 -0.24 -6.60
CA TRP A 6 2.44 -0.04 -5.68
C TRP A 6 1.34 0.74 -6.39
N MET A 7 0.28 0.04 -6.78
CA MET A 7 -0.89 0.64 -7.40
C MET A 7 -1.86 1.12 -6.33
N VAL A 8 -2.28 2.38 -6.46
CA VAL A 8 -3.26 3.03 -5.60
C VAL A 8 -4.46 3.41 -6.45
N THR A 9 -5.65 3.02 -6.01
CA THR A 9 -6.91 3.40 -6.66
C THR A 9 -7.84 4.05 -5.65
N ILE A 10 -8.28 5.28 -5.94
CA ILE A 10 -9.21 6.05 -5.11
C ILE A 10 -10.54 6.11 -5.86
N THR A 11 -11.62 5.65 -5.25
CA THR A 11 -12.94 5.63 -5.89
C THR A 11 -14.06 5.78 -4.85
N GLY A 12 -15.31 5.98 -5.30
CA GLY A 12 -16.47 5.99 -4.43
C GLY A 12 -16.64 4.66 -3.70
N ARG A 13 -17.10 4.70 -2.44
CA ARG A 13 -17.32 3.47 -1.65
C ARG A 13 -18.31 2.51 -2.34
N ASP A 14 -19.31 3.06 -3.02
CA ASP A 14 -20.30 2.34 -3.82
C ASP A 14 -19.70 1.55 -5.01
N GLN A 15 -18.51 1.95 -5.50
CA GLN A 15 -17.82 1.28 -6.59
C GLN A 15 -16.93 0.10 -6.13
N GLY A 16 -16.77 -0.10 -4.81
CA GLY A 16 -15.81 -1.07 -4.26
C GLY A 16 -15.98 -2.50 -4.76
N GLU A 17 -17.22 -2.98 -4.88
CA GLU A 17 -17.48 -4.34 -5.40
C GLU A 17 -17.13 -4.50 -6.87
N ARG A 18 -17.37 -3.46 -7.70
CA ARG A 18 -17.03 -3.48 -9.13
C ARG A 18 -15.51 -3.53 -9.30
N PHE A 19 -14.78 -2.70 -8.56
CA PHE A 19 -13.32 -2.73 -8.56
C PHE A 19 -12.78 -4.07 -8.05
N SER A 20 -13.28 -4.59 -6.92
CA SER A 20 -12.86 -5.89 -6.37
C SER A 20 -13.11 -7.04 -7.36
N SER A 21 -14.27 -7.05 -8.03
CA SER A 21 -14.63 -8.08 -9.01
C SER A 21 -13.72 -8.04 -10.25
N MET A 22 -13.43 -6.83 -10.76
CA MET A 22 -12.47 -6.67 -11.84
C MET A 22 -11.07 -7.16 -11.42
N HIS A 23 -10.58 -6.76 -10.23
CA HIS A 23 -9.27 -7.21 -9.74
C HIS A 23 -9.16 -8.74 -9.66
N LYS A 24 -10.22 -9.42 -9.20
CA LYS A 24 -10.29 -10.90 -9.23
C LYS A 24 -10.19 -11.45 -10.65
N SER A 25 -10.90 -10.84 -11.62
CA SER A 25 -10.86 -11.26 -13.03
C SER A 25 -9.49 -11.06 -13.69
N GLU A 26 -8.76 -10.03 -13.29
CA GLU A 26 -7.42 -9.69 -13.77
C GLU A 26 -6.30 -10.42 -12.98
N LYS A 27 -6.67 -11.39 -12.12
CA LYS A 27 -5.75 -12.19 -11.29
C LYS A 27 -4.85 -11.38 -10.35
N ILE A 28 -5.38 -10.28 -9.80
CA ILE A 28 -4.75 -9.47 -8.74
C ILE A 28 -5.56 -9.57 -7.43
N PRO A 29 -5.58 -10.74 -6.78
CA PRO A 29 -6.50 -11.02 -5.68
C PRO A 29 -6.14 -10.34 -4.35
N VAL A 30 -4.90 -9.89 -4.18
CA VAL A 30 -4.43 -9.26 -2.93
C VAL A 30 -4.71 -7.76 -2.99
N ILE A 31 -5.70 -7.31 -2.23
CA ILE A 31 -6.13 -5.91 -2.19
C ILE A 31 -6.24 -5.48 -0.74
N LEU A 32 -5.67 -4.33 -0.41
CA LEU A 32 -5.90 -3.63 0.85
C LEU A 32 -6.87 -2.48 0.60
N VAL A 33 -7.89 -2.35 1.43
CA VAL A 33 -8.91 -1.30 1.31
C VAL A 33 -8.92 -0.46 2.56
N ALA A 34 -8.58 0.82 2.44
CA ALA A 34 -8.74 1.82 3.49
C ALA A 34 -9.95 2.72 3.18
N LEU A 35 -10.61 3.21 4.23
CA LEU A 35 -11.69 4.18 4.08
C LEU A 35 -11.13 5.59 3.92
N GLY A 36 -11.81 6.42 3.14
CA GLY A 36 -11.47 7.83 2.98
C GLY A 36 -12.72 8.70 2.80
N LYS A 37 -12.52 10.01 2.82
CA LYS A 37 -13.57 10.99 2.56
C LYS A 37 -13.17 11.85 1.36
N GLY A 38 -14.12 12.08 0.46
CA GLY A 38 -13.95 12.98 -0.67
C GLY A 38 -14.19 14.42 -0.25
N THR A 39 -13.38 15.33 -0.75
CA THR A 39 -13.40 16.76 -0.40
C THR A 39 -13.84 17.65 -1.56
N ALA A 40 -14.09 17.08 -2.75
CA ALA A 40 -14.58 17.83 -3.89
C ALA A 40 -16.07 18.11 -3.70
N SER A 41 -16.41 19.35 -3.37
CA SER A 41 -17.81 19.79 -3.33
C SER A 41 -18.32 20.12 -4.73
N SER A 42 -19.64 20.00 -4.90
CA SER A 42 -20.35 20.76 -5.93
C SER A 42 -21.13 21.85 -5.22
N GLU A 43 -21.19 23.06 -5.76
CA GLU A 43 -21.94 24.18 -5.15
C GLU A 43 -23.40 23.80 -4.83
N VAL A 44 -23.98 22.90 -5.63
CA VAL A 44 -25.34 22.36 -5.42
C VAL A 44 -25.41 21.42 -4.21
N LEU A 45 -24.38 20.59 -4.00
CA LEU A 45 -24.31 19.66 -2.85
C LEU A 45 -24.07 20.42 -1.54
N ASP A 46 -23.23 21.46 -1.58
CA ASP A 46 -23.01 22.36 -0.45
C ASP A 46 -24.32 23.10 -0.07
N CYS A 47 -25.09 23.56 -1.06
CA CYS A 47 -26.40 24.17 -0.82
C CYS A 47 -27.44 23.22 -0.23
N LEU A 48 -27.33 21.92 -0.52
CA LEU A 48 -28.24 20.88 -0.02
C LEU A 48 -27.76 20.25 1.32
N GLY A 49 -26.62 20.70 1.87
CA GLY A 49 -26.02 20.10 3.08
C GLY A 49 -25.50 18.67 2.86
N LEU A 50 -25.20 18.31 1.62
CA LEU A 50 -24.62 17.02 1.24
C LEU A 50 -23.10 17.17 1.20
N GLU A 51 -22.49 17.18 2.40
CA GLU A 51 -21.13 17.69 2.64
C GLU A 51 -19.97 16.74 2.28
N GLU A 52 -20.16 15.42 2.18
CA GLU A 52 -19.02 14.50 2.00
C GLU A 52 -19.39 13.25 1.19
N SER A 53 -18.55 12.90 0.21
CA SER A 53 -18.67 11.60 -0.47
C SER A 53 -17.77 10.57 0.20
N ASP A 54 -18.32 9.43 0.63
CA ASP A 54 -17.51 8.32 1.12
C ASP A 54 -16.63 7.76 0.00
N LYS A 55 -15.32 7.71 0.24
CA LYS A 55 -14.35 7.12 -0.67
C LYS A 55 -13.73 5.87 -0.06
N ILE A 56 -13.11 5.09 -0.92
CA ILE A 56 -12.22 4.00 -0.55
C ILE A 56 -10.90 4.16 -1.31
N VAL A 57 -9.81 3.77 -0.66
CA VAL A 57 -8.47 3.69 -1.26
C VAL A 57 -8.07 2.23 -1.30
N LEU A 58 -7.91 1.69 -2.51
CA LEU A 58 -7.48 0.34 -2.77
C LEU A 58 -5.99 0.36 -3.06
N PHE A 59 -5.24 -0.50 -2.38
CA PHE A 59 -3.82 -0.70 -2.62
C PHE A 59 -3.56 -2.13 -3.08
N THR A 60 -2.74 -2.27 -4.13
CA THR A 60 -2.31 -3.58 -4.66
C THR A 60 -0.92 -3.49 -5.27
N ALA A 61 -0.16 -4.58 -5.22
CA ALA A 61 1.10 -4.70 -5.94
C ALA A 61 0.84 -5.21 -7.36
N VAL A 62 1.44 -4.57 -8.36
CA VAL A 62 1.34 -4.99 -9.77
C VAL A 62 2.70 -4.93 -10.44
N THR A 63 2.91 -5.79 -11.43
CA THR A 63 4.03 -5.62 -12.35
C THR A 63 3.65 -4.66 -13.48
N GLY A 64 4.64 -4.07 -14.16
CA GLY A 64 4.40 -3.15 -15.27
C GLY A 64 3.60 -3.76 -16.43
N ASP A 65 3.70 -5.06 -16.67
CA ASP A 65 2.89 -5.74 -17.69
C ASP A 65 1.45 -5.96 -17.22
N VAL A 66 1.27 -6.28 -15.94
CA VAL A 66 -0.06 -6.42 -15.34
C VAL A 66 -0.82 -5.10 -15.34
N TRP A 67 -0.12 -4.01 -15.01
CA TRP A 67 -0.68 -2.65 -15.09
C TRP A 67 -1.29 -2.33 -16.45
N LYS A 68 -0.66 -2.73 -17.57
CA LYS A 68 -1.16 -2.42 -18.93
C LYS A 68 -2.59 -2.94 -19.15
N HIS A 69 -2.86 -4.19 -18.77
CA HIS A 69 -4.18 -4.78 -18.97
C HIS A 69 -5.18 -4.34 -17.89
N VAL A 70 -4.73 -4.19 -16.63
CA VAL A 70 -5.57 -3.68 -15.54
C VAL A 70 -6.03 -2.24 -15.83
N LYS A 71 -5.13 -1.37 -16.30
CA LYS A 71 -5.47 0.00 -16.72
C LYS A 71 -6.56 0.00 -17.80
N LYS A 72 -6.36 -0.77 -18.87
CA LYS A 72 -7.35 -0.91 -19.94
C LYS A 72 -8.68 -1.47 -19.44
N GLY A 73 -8.63 -2.41 -18.49
CA GLY A 73 -9.81 -2.95 -17.82
C GLY A 73 -10.59 -1.90 -17.02
N MET A 74 -9.89 -1.03 -16.28
CA MET A 74 -10.52 0.07 -15.54
C MET A 74 -11.16 1.11 -16.48
N GLU A 75 -10.49 1.44 -17.59
CA GLU A 75 -11.04 2.35 -18.61
C GLU A 75 -12.30 1.75 -19.26
N THR A 76 -12.24 0.50 -19.71
CA THR A 76 -13.32 -0.11 -20.51
C THR A 76 -14.48 -0.69 -19.70
N LYS A 77 -14.23 -1.22 -18.49
CA LYS A 77 -15.25 -1.90 -17.66
C LYS A 77 -15.79 -1.01 -16.54
N LEU A 78 -14.97 -0.07 -16.07
CA LEU A 78 -15.30 0.79 -14.94
C LEU A 78 -15.49 2.26 -15.33
N ASN A 79 -15.07 2.66 -16.54
CA ASN A 79 -15.10 4.06 -17.01
C ASN A 79 -14.32 5.00 -16.06
N ILE A 80 -13.15 4.55 -15.60
CA ILE A 80 -12.33 5.32 -14.64
C ILE A 80 -11.81 6.63 -15.25
N ASP A 81 -11.76 6.73 -16.57
CA ASP A 81 -11.40 7.92 -17.34
C ASP A 81 -12.51 9.00 -17.34
N VAL A 82 -13.73 8.64 -16.94
CA VAL A 82 -14.82 9.60 -16.74
C VAL A 82 -14.63 10.33 -15.40
N PRO A 83 -14.71 11.68 -15.36
CA PRO A 83 -14.63 12.44 -14.13
C PRO A 83 -15.63 11.96 -13.07
N GLY A 84 -15.15 11.81 -11.83
CA GLY A 84 -15.96 11.39 -10.69
C GLY A 84 -15.96 9.88 -10.41
N THR A 85 -15.52 9.03 -11.36
CA THR A 85 -15.47 7.57 -11.17
C THR A 85 -14.34 7.13 -10.25
N GLY A 86 -13.16 7.75 -10.36
CA GLY A 86 -12.00 7.45 -9.53
C GLY A 86 -10.68 7.83 -10.18
N ILE A 87 -9.59 7.61 -9.46
CA ILE A 87 -8.22 7.85 -9.92
C ILE A 87 -7.41 6.61 -9.60
N SER A 88 -6.65 6.09 -10.56
CA SER A 88 -5.71 4.99 -10.33
C SER A 88 -4.32 5.37 -10.83
N PHE A 89 -3.30 5.13 -10.00
CA PHE A 89 -1.91 5.45 -10.30
C PHE A 89 -0.98 4.39 -9.71
N ILE A 90 0.25 4.36 -10.22
CA ILE A 90 1.29 3.42 -9.78
C ILE A 90 2.51 4.17 -9.27
N VAL A 91 3.10 3.69 -8.18
CA VAL A 91 4.35 4.20 -7.59
C VAL A 91 5.39 3.09 -7.63
N PRO A 92 6.61 3.33 -8.12
CA PRO A 92 7.65 2.30 -8.16
C PRO A 92 8.01 1.87 -6.73
N VAL A 93 8.14 0.56 -6.52
CA VAL A 93 8.65 0.00 -5.25
C VAL A 93 10.17 -0.02 -5.30
N SER A 94 10.83 0.64 -4.34
CA SER A 94 12.31 0.70 -4.26
C SER A 94 12.90 -0.63 -3.77
N SER A 95 12.39 -1.12 -2.64
CA SER A 95 12.89 -2.32 -1.97
C SER A 95 11.72 -3.16 -1.43
N MET A 96 11.87 -4.48 -1.39
CA MET A 96 10.88 -5.38 -0.78
C MET A 96 11.51 -6.37 0.18
N GLY A 97 10.88 -6.53 1.35
CA GLY A 97 11.33 -7.41 2.41
C GLY A 97 11.04 -8.87 2.12
N GLY A 98 12.04 -9.58 1.59
CA GLY A 98 12.02 -11.03 1.41
C GLY A 98 11.18 -11.52 0.21
N GLN A 99 11.63 -12.62 -0.41
CA GLN A 99 10.98 -13.17 -1.61
C GLN A 99 9.57 -13.73 -1.35
N LYS A 100 9.32 -14.27 -0.15
CA LYS A 100 8.00 -14.80 0.21
C LYS A 100 6.94 -13.70 0.20
N SER A 101 7.24 -12.54 0.81
CA SER A 101 6.36 -11.38 0.86
C SER A 101 6.05 -10.85 -0.53
N LEU A 102 7.07 -10.77 -1.40
CA LEU A 102 6.92 -10.36 -2.78
C LEU A 102 6.01 -11.29 -3.59
N ARG A 103 6.26 -12.59 -3.53
CA ARG A 103 5.42 -13.59 -4.22
C ARG A 103 3.98 -13.59 -3.70
N PHE A 104 3.81 -13.30 -2.41
CA PHE A 104 2.48 -13.19 -1.82
C PHE A 104 1.73 -11.97 -2.35
N LEU A 105 2.33 -10.77 -2.29
CA LEU A 105 1.70 -9.53 -2.80
C LEU A 105 1.40 -9.60 -4.30
N LEU A 106 2.31 -10.20 -5.07
CA LEU A 106 2.12 -10.39 -6.50
C LEU A 106 1.19 -11.55 -6.85
N ALA A 107 0.82 -12.39 -5.88
CA ALA A 107 -0.13 -13.50 -6.07
C ALA A 107 0.12 -14.40 -7.32
N GLY A 108 1.38 -14.58 -7.71
CA GLY A 108 1.76 -15.38 -8.87
C GLY A 108 1.92 -14.62 -10.19
N GLN A 109 1.86 -13.29 -10.19
CA GLN A 109 2.30 -12.49 -11.34
C GLN A 109 3.77 -12.79 -11.65
N GLU A 110 4.09 -12.96 -12.93
CA GLU A 110 5.47 -13.14 -13.38
C GLU A 110 6.26 -11.85 -13.20
N PHE A 111 7.37 -11.95 -12.49
CA PHE A 111 8.35 -10.89 -12.33
C PHE A 111 9.75 -11.51 -12.40
N GLU A 112 10.68 -10.82 -13.04
CA GLU A 112 12.10 -11.15 -12.94
C GLU A 112 12.69 -10.34 -11.78
N LYS A 113 13.54 -10.99 -10.98
CA LYS A 113 14.22 -10.35 -9.86
C LYS A 113 15.27 -9.39 -10.42
N GLU A 114 14.89 -8.15 -10.69
CA GLU A 114 15.86 -7.06 -10.85
C GLU A 114 16.53 -6.79 -9.50
N GLU A 115 17.80 -6.39 -9.52
CA GLU A 115 18.39 -5.67 -8.40
C GLU A 115 17.50 -4.47 -8.07
N GLU A 116 17.38 -4.13 -6.78
CA GLU A 116 16.51 -3.06 -6.25
C GLU A 116 16.31 -1.94 -7.26
N ALA A 117 15.05 -1.59 -7.56
CA ALA A 117 14.74 -0.58 -8.56
C ALA A 117 15.53 0.67 -8.20
N VAL A 118 16.55 0.94 -9.02
CA VAL A 118 17.54 1.99 -8.85
C VAL A 118 16.86 3.34 -9.11
N LEU A 119 15.95 3.75 -8.24
CA LEU A 119 15.78 5.15 -7.90
C LEU A 119 16.85 5.43 -6.84
N LYS A 120 18.11 5.35 -7.31
CA LYS A 120 19.28 5.83 -6.55
C LYS A 120 19.05 7.32 -6.32
N ASP A 121 19.26 7.75 -5.09
CA ASP A 121 19.44 9.15 -4.68
C ASP A 121 18.21 9.90 -4.12
N THR A 122 17.26 9.22 -3.47
CA THR A 122 16.39 9.92 -2.51
C THR A 122 17.05 9.98 -1.12
N GLU A 123 16.98 11.13 -0.45
CA GLU A 123 17.47 11.27 0.94
C GLU A 123 16.60 10.47 1.92
N TYR A 124 15.31 10.35 1.61
CA TYR A 124 14.31 9.67 2.41
C TYR A 124 13.62 8.54 1.64
N GLU A 125 13.13 7.57 2.41
CA GLU A 125 12.33 6.44 1.95
C GLU A 125 11.10 6.31 2.85
N LEU A 126 9.97 5.94 2.25
CA LEU A 126 8.75 5.60 2.95
C LEU A 126 8.71 4.07 3.10
N VAL A 127 9.03 3.57 4.29
CA VAL A 127 8.85 2.17 4.65
C VAL A 127 7.38 1.94 4.97
N ILE A 128 6.76 1.01 4.25
CA ILE A 128 5.38 0.59 4.43
C ILE A 128 5.38 -0.82 5.02
N VAL A 129 4.70 -0.99 6.15
CA VAL A 129 4.49 -2.28 6.80
C VAL A 129 3.00 -2.60 6.81
N VAL A 130 2.61 -3.72 6.24
CA VAL A 130 1.23 -4.23 6.27
C VAL A 130 1.19 -5.41 7.23
N SER A 131 0.45 -5.31 8.33
CA SER A 131 0.34 -6.34 9.36
C SER A 131 -1.11 -6.75 9.63
N ASP A 132 -1.28 -7.88 10.33
CA ASP A 132 -2.56 -8.18 10.99
C ASP A 132 -2.88 -7.10 12.03
N PHE A 133 -4.17 -6.83 12.23
CA PHE A 133 -4.65 -5.84 13.19
C PHE A 133 -4.20 -6.17 14.63
N GLY A 134 -3.85 -5.13 15.40
CA GLY A 134 -3.47 -5.25 16.81
C GLY A 134 -1.99 -5.50 17.07
N TYR A 135 -1.15 -5.51 16.02
CA TYR A 135 0.30 -5.72 16.13
C TYR A 135 1.15 -4.47 15.87
N THR A 136 0.53 -3.30 15.75
CA THR A 136 1.22 -2.00 15.59
C THR A 136 2.39 -1.82 16.56
N ASN A 137 2.23 -2.15 17.86
CA ASN A 137 3.31 -1.98 18.83
C ASN A 137 4.52 -2.86 18.51
N MET A 138 4.30 -4.14 18.16
CA MET A 138 5.38 -5.05 17.77
C MET A 138 6.14 -4.56 16.53
N VAL A 139 5.41 -4.02 15.54
CA VAL A 139 6.01 -3.42 14.33
C VAL A 139 6.82 -2.18 14.69
N MET A 140 6.25 -1.26 15.46
CA MET A 140 6.89 0.02 15.77
C MET A 140 8.04 -0.10 16.76
N ASP A 141 7.99 -1.03 17.71
CA ASP A 141 9.11 -1.29 18.61
C ASP A 141 10.32 -1.83 17.85
N ALA A 142 10.09 -2.78 16.94
CA ALA A 142 11.14 -3.28 16.04
C ALA A 142 11.73 -2.17 15.16
N ALA A 143 10.88 -1.30 14.59
CA ALA A 143 11.34 -0.20 13.76
C ALA A 143 12.10 0.87 14.55
N ARG A 144 11.63 1.24 15.76
CA ARG A 144 12.27 2.26 16.62
C ARG A 144 13.65 1.82 17.11
N GLU A 145 13.80 0.55 17.48
CA GLU A 145 15.11 0.00 17.84
C GLU A 145 16.13 0.11 16.69
N ALA A 146 15.67 0.09 15.44
CA ALA A 146 16.48 0.29 14.24
C ALA A 146 16.62 1.77 13.82
N GLY A 147 16.11 2.71 14.62
CA GLY A 147 16.26 4.16 14.40
C GLY A 147 15.08 4.85 13.69
N ALA A 148 13.91 4.22 13.59
CA ALA A 148 12.71 4.91 13.12
C ALA A 148 12.24 5.97 14.15
N GLY A 149 11.97 7.20 13.69
CA GLY A 149 11.52 8.29 14.57
C GLY A 149 10.03 8.21 14.95
N GLY A 150 9.22 7.51 14.17
CA GLY A 150 7.78 7.40 14.36
C GLY A 150 7.11 6.75 13.15
N GLY A 151 5.78 6.60 13.22
CA GLY A 151 5.00 6.07 12.12
C GLY A 151 3.53 6.45 12.22
N THR A 152 2.81 6.36 11.11
CA THR A 152 1.38 6.60 11.03
C THR A 152 0.68 5.30 10.64
N VAL A 153 -0.40 4.93 11.32
CA VAL A 153 -1.15 3.70 11.05
C VAL A 153 -2.46 4.04 10.36
N ILE A 154 -2.74 3.34 9.27
CA ILE A 154 -4.02 3.36 8.56
C ILE A 154 -4.68 2.01 8.73
N HIS A 155 -5.91 2.01 9.25
CA HIS A 155 -6.73 0.80 9.30
C HIS A 155 -7.21 0.44 7.89
N ALA A 156 -7.07 -0.84 7.55
CA ALA A 156 -7.46 -1.37 6.26
C ALA A 156 -8.14 -2.73 6.40
N LYS A 157 -8.79 -3.17 5.33
CA LYS A 157 -9.25 -4.55 5.16
C LYS A 157 -8.47 -5.20 4.04
N GLY A 158 -7.92 -6.38 4.29
CA GLY A 158 -7.19 -7.18 3.31
C GLY A 158 -8.07 -8.27 2.73
N THR A 159 -8.25 -8.30 1.41
CA THR A 159 -8.86 -9.42 0.70
C THR A 159 -7.79 -10.23 -0.04
N GLY A 160 -7.97 -11.55 -0.12
CA GLY A 160 -7.01 -12.45 -0.80
C GLY A 160 -5.72 -12.71 -0.01
N MET A 161 -5.58 -12.14 1.18
CA MET A 161 -4.45 -12.35 2.09
C MET A 161 -4.59 -13.61 2.96
N GLU A 162 -5.76 -14.24 2.95
CA GLU A 162 -6.08 -15.43 3.73
C GLU A 162 -5.92 -16.68 2.86
N LYS A 163 -4.76 -17.32 2.95
CA LYS A 163 -4.51 -18.60 2.26
C LYS A 163 -5.04 -19.84 3.00
N ALA A 164 -5.86 -19.72 4.04
CA ALA A 164 -6.20 -20.87 4.89
C ALA A 164 -7.68 -21.13 5.20
N GLU A 165 -8.60 -20.16 5.21
CA GLU A 165 -9.96 -20.47 5.68
C GLU A 165 -11.04 -19.94 4.74
N LYS A 166 -11.39 -20.78 3.75
CA LYS A 166 -12.72 -20.72 3.15
C LYS A 166 -13.74 -21.21 4.20
N PHE A 167 -14.16 -20.35 5.12
CA PHE A 167 -15.43 -20.58 5.79
C PHE A 167 -16.55 -20.22 4.78
N LEU A 168 -17.30 -21.22 4.34
CA LEU A 168 -18.59 -21.04 3.65
C LEU A 168 -18.58 -20.31 2.30
N GLY A 169 -17.47 -20.34 1.54
CA GLY A 169 -17.44 -19.77 0.19
C GLY A 169 -17.45 -18.24 0.11
N VAL A 170 -17.35 -17.56 1.26
CA VAL A 170 -17.17 -16.11 1.36
C VAL A 170 -15.69 -15.84 1.66
N SER A 171 -15.00 -15.02 0.86
CA SER A 171 -13.67 -14.54 1.25
C SER A 171 -13.86 -13.54 2.38
N LEU A 172 -13.50 -13.92 3.62
CA LEU A 172 -13.50 -12.97 4.73
C LEU A 172 -12.41 -11.93 4.45
N ALA A 173 -12.74 -10.65 4.61
CA ALA A 173 -11.74 -9.59 4.55
C ALA A 173 -11.14 -9.46 5.95
N SER A 174 -9.85 -9.76 6.10
CA SER A 174 -9.17 -9.63 7.40
C SER A 174 -8.92 -8.17 7.70
N GLU A 175 -9.03 -7.80 8.97
CA GLU A 175 -8.57 -6.49 9.44
C GLU A 175 -7.05 -6.42 9.39
N LYS A 176 -6.54 -5.34 8.81
CA LYS A 176 -5.12 -5.07 8.60
C LYS A 176 -4.78 -3.67 9.09
N GLU A 177 -3.51 -3.48 9.36
CA GLU A 177 -2.92 -2.17 9.64
C GLU A 177 -1.82 -1.90 8.61
N ILE A 178 -1.86 -0.72 7.99
CA ILE A 178 -0.81 -0.22 7.11
C ILE A 178 -0.06 0.86 7.88
N THR A 179 1.19 0.57 8.26
CA THR A 179 2.06 1.49 8.98
C THR A 179 3.00 2.18 8.00
N PHE A 180 2.98 3.51 7.99
CA PHE A 180 3.85 4.38 7.21
C PHE A 180 4.97 4.92 8.11
N ILE A 181 6.21 4.68 7.71
CA ILE A 181 7.42 5.11 8.42
C ILE A 181 8.30 5.85 7.42
N VAL A 182 8.43 7.16 7.57
CA VAL A 182 9.40 7.94 6.79
C VAL A 182 10.75 7.87 7.51
N ALA A 183 11.78 7.43 6.80
CA ALA A 183 13.13 7.30 7.35
C ALA A 183 14.18 7.76 6.35
N ARG A 184 15.37 8.12 6.84
CA ARG A 184 16.53 8.36 5.97
C ARG A 184 16.85 7.09 5.19
N THR A 185 17.22 7.22 3.93
CA THR A 185 17.53 6.10 3.04
C THR A 185 18.60 5.17 3.63
N GLU A 186 19.58 5.71 4.35
CA GLU A 186 20.60 4.94 5.06
C GLU A 186 20.05 4.02 6.16
N LYS A 187 18.92 4.39 6.79
CA LYS A 187 18.25 3.60 7.85
C LYS A 187 17.22 2.62 7.33
N LYS A 188 16.78 2.77 6.07
CA LYS A 188 15.77 1.90 5.44
C LYS A 188 16.08 0.42 5.67
N LYS A 189 17.29 -0.01 5.32
CA LYS A 189 17.68 -1.43 5.35
C LYS A 189 17.60 -2.00 6.77
N ASP A 190 18.08 -1.25 7.75
CA ASP A 190 18.09 -1.67 9.15
C ASP A 190 16.66 -1.78 9.70
N ILE A 191 15.82 -0.78 9.42
CA ILE A 191 14.40 -0.77 9.81
C ILE A 191 13.66 -1.95 9.18
N MET A 192 13.78 -2.15 7.86
CA MET A 192 13.12 -3.25 7.17
C MET A 192 13.58 -4.60 7.72
N LYS A 193 14.87 -4.77 8.01
CA LYS A 193 15.43 -6.00 8.58
C LYS A 193 14.87 -6.27 9.97
N ALA A 194 14.87 -5.28 10.86
CA ALA A 194 14.34 -5.43 12.22
C ALA A 194 12.85 -5.80 12.22
N VAL A 195 12.05 -5.17 11.37
CA VAL A 195 10.63 -5.51 11.21
C VAL A 195 10.47 -6.93 10.67
N MET A 196 11.25 -7.35 9.68
CA MET A 196 11.20 -8.72 9.17
C MET A 196 11.54 -9.77 10.24
N GLU A 197 12.55 -9.51 11.07
CA GLU A 197 13.00 -10.43 12.11
C GLU A 197 12.01 -10.56 13.27
N LYS A 198 11.44 -9.44 13.73
CA LYS A 198 10.58 -9.42 14.93
C LYS A 198 9.09 -9.51 14.64
N ALA A 199 8.66 -8.98 13.50
CA ALA A 199 7.25 -8.81 13.13
C ALA A 199 6.92 -9.33 11.73
N GLY A 200 7.82 -10.04 11.05
CA GLY A 200 7.64 -10.51 9.67
C GLY A 200 6.56 -11.59 9.51
N MET A 201 6.50 -12.19 8.30
CA MET A 201 5.45 -13.16 7.93
C MET A 201 5.31 -14.38 8.86
N GLU A 202 6.40 -14.81 9.50
CA GLU A 202 6.43 -15.97 10.40
C GLU A 202 6.09 -15.60 11.86
N SER A 203 5.94 -14.30 12.15
CA SER A 203 5.54 -13.79 13.46
C SER A 203 4.01 -13.78 13.62
N LYS A 204 3.53 -13.45 14.82
CA LYS A 204 2.10 -13.23 15.05
C LYS A 204 1.52 -12.05 14.25
N ALA A 205 2.34 -11.04 13.94
CA ALA A 205 1.93 -9.88 13.16
C ALA A 205 1.78 -10.18 11.66
N LYS A 206 2.42 -11.26 11.17
CA LYS A 206 2.44 -11.70 9.78
C LYS A 206 2.77 -10.58 8.79
N SER A 207 3.66 -9.67 9.17
CA SER A 207 3.83 -8.44 8.43
C SER A 207 4.56 -8.63 7.11
N ILE A 208 4.18 -7.81 6.14
CA ILE A 208 4.88 -7.60 4.87
C ILE A 208 5.46 -6.20 4.88
N VAL A 209 6.73 -6.06 4.51
CA VAL A 209 7.42 -4.76 4.50
C VAL A 209 8.03 -4.48 3.12
N PHE A 210 7.88 -3.25 2.65
CA PHE A 210 8.49 -2.74 1.43
C PHE A 210 8.72 -1.22 1.56
N SER A 211 9.46 -0.61 0.64
CA SER A 211 9.66 0.84 0.64
C SER A 211 9.34 1.49 -0.70
N LEU A 212 8.94 2.76 -0.63
CA LEU A 212 8.73 3.65 -1.76
C LEU A 212 9.71 4.83 -1.66
N PRO A 213 10.23 5.34 -2.78
CA PRO A 213 11.14 6.48 -2.78
C PRO A 213 10.38 7.75 -2.42
N VAL A 214 10.97 8.62 -1.60
CA VAL A 214 10.38 9.91 -1.20
C VAL A 214 11.12 11.03 -1.94
N ALA A 215 10.38 11.81 -2.73
CA ALA A 215 10.98 12.86 -3.54
C ALA A 215 11.52 14.03 -2.71
N ASP A 216 10.79 14.46 -1.68
CA ASP A 216 11.17 15.55 -0.77
C ASP A 216 10.35 15.44 0.54
N THR A 217 10.76 16.16 1.60
CA THR A 217 10.09 16.14 2.90
C THR A 217 9.94 17.53 3.51
N ALA A 218 8.92 17.72 4.33
CA ALA A 218 8.76 18.90 5.18
C ALA A 218 8.42 18.46 6.61
N GLY A 219 8.87 19.24 7.60
CA GLY A 219 8.60 18.96 9.02
C GLY A 219 9.51 17.90 9.67
N LEU A 220 10.45 17.33 8.93
CA LEU A 220 11.54 16.53 9.49
C LEU A 220 12.68 17.48 9.89
N ARG A 221 12.98 17.58 11.18
CA ARG A 221 14.17 18.33 11.63
C ARG A 221 15.42 17.52 11.29
N LEU A 222 16.32 18.12 10.52
CA LEU A 222 17.68 17.62 10.34
C LEU A 222 18.39 17.68 11.69
N THR A 223 18.62 16.54 12.34
CA THR A 223 19.39 16.46 13.60
C THR A 223 20.90 16.54 13.35
N GLY A 224 21.35 17.48 12.51
CA GLY A 224 22.73 17.58 12.05
C GLY A 224 23.35 18.98 12.02
N ASP A 225 22.58 20.02 11.70
CA ASP A 225 23.16 21.35 11.45
C ASP A 225 22.74 22.35 12.54
N TRP A 226 23.43 22.28 13.68
CA TRP A 226 23.53 23.38 14.63
C TRP A 226 25.02 23.64 14.87
N GLU A 227 25.63 24.46 14.01
CA GLU A 227 26.81 25.23 14.39
C GLU A 227 26.30 26.59 14.88
N GLY A 228 26.26 26.74 16.21
CA GLY A 228 26.12 28.02 16.88
C GLY A 228 27.48 28.66 17.10
#